data_AF-X0X1F2-F1
#
_entry.id   AF-X0X1F2-F1
#
_cell.length_a   1.000
_cell.length_b   1.000
_cell.length_c   1.000
_cell.angle_alpha   90.00
_cell.angle_beta   90.00
_cell.angle_gamma   90.00
#
_symmetry.space_group_name_H-M   'P 1'
#
loop_
_entity.id
_entity.type
_entity.pdbx_description
1 polymer ?
#
loop_
_entity_poly.entity_id
_entity_poly.type
_entity_poly.pdbx_seq_one_letter_code
_entity_poly.pdbx_strand_id
1 'polypeptide(L)'
;IGVRETRRILGEYTVTEQDAIKDTRFPDVIAISSNPMPSYHGKRFFFNHAGFDIPYRSLVPKKIEGLLLTGRCISSEQAPFQSARSMAPAMAIGHASGCAAAMAAKGKVPPRKLEVKALQKLLLSQNAELRM
;
A
#
# COMPACT_ATOMS: atom_id res chain seq x y z
N ILE A 1 1.44 -1.99 -28.01
CA ILE A 1 0.41 -1.68 -26.98
C ILE A 1 0.53 -2.73 -25.88
N GLY A 2 0.70 -2.33 -24.62
CA GLY A 2 0.85 -3.25 -23.48
C GLY A 2 -0.31 -3.12 -22.51
N VAL A 3 -0.77 -4.24 -21.95
CA VAL A 3 -1.81 -4.26 -20.90
C VAL A 3 -1.22 -3.65 -19.63
N ARG A 4 -1.69 -2.46 -19.27
CA ARG A 4 -1.19 -1.74 -18.10
C ARG A 4 -1.81 -2.22 -16.80
N GLU A 5 -2.99 -2.84 -16.89
CA GLU A 5 -3.85 -3.15 -15.75
C GLU A 5 -4.66 -4.42 -15.99
N THR A 6 -4.82 -5.22 -14.94
CA THR A 6 -5.58 -6.47 -14.95
C THR A 6 -6.35 -6.62 -13.63
N ARG A 7 -6.71 -7.85 -13.26
CA ARG A 7 -7.46 -8.16 -12.04
C ARG A 7 -6.61 -7.82 -10.80
N ARG A 8 -7.25 -7.30 -9.76
CA ARG A 8 -6.66 -7.07 -8.44
C ARG A 8 -7.33 -7.95 -7.39
N ILE A 9 -6.57 -8.32 -6.38
CA ILE A 9 -7.07 -9.10 -5.25
C ILE A 9 -7.77 -8.15 -4.27
N LEU A 10 -8.93 -8.56 -3.77
CA LEU A 10 -9.60 -7.85 -2.69
C LEU A 10 -8.90 -8.16 -1.36
N GLY A 11 -8.19 -7.16 -0.85
CA GLY A 11 -7.59 -7.16 0.47
C GLY A 11 -8.60 -6.81 1.54
N GLU A 12 -8.24 -6.98 2.81
CA GLU A 12 -9.08 -6.64 3.97
C GLU A 12 -9.58 -5.19 3.92
N TYR A 13 -8.81 -4.32 3.28
CA TYR A 13 -9.23 -2.99 2.87
C TYR A 13 -8.94 -2.74 1.39
N THR A 14 -9.69 -1.82 0.78
CA THR A 14 -9.44 -1.32 -0.57
C THR A 14 -9.20 0.17 -0.46
N VAL A 15 -7.99 0.63 -0.80
CA VAL A 15 -7.69 2.07 -0.82
C VAL A 15 -8.56 2.74 -1.89
N THR A 16 -9.40 3.70 -1.49
CA THR A 16 -10.36 4.35 -2.37
C THR A 16 -9.82 5.65 -2.96
N GLU A 17 -10.44 6.13 -4.03
CA GLU A 17 -10.17 7.47 -4.57
C GLU A 17 -10.44 8.56 -3.53
N GLN A 18 -11.46 8.39 -2.70
CA GLN A 18 -11.77 9.34 -1.62
C GLN A 18 -10.68 9.38 -0.56
N ASP A 19 -10.07 8.24 -0.22
CA ASP A 19 -8.94 8.21 0.71
C ASP A 19 -7.74 9.00 0.17
N ALA A 20 -7.48 8.84 -1.13
CA ALA A 20 -6.42 9.56 -1.80
C ALA A 20 -6.68 11.07 -1.85
N ILE A 21 -7.90 11.49 -2.18
CA ILE A 21 -8.26 12.91 -2.30
C ILE A 21 -8.30 13.62 -0.94
N LYS A 22 -8.74 12.93 0.12
CA LYS A 22 -8.92 13.52 1.46
C LYS A 22 -7.68 13.46 2.35
N ASP A 23 -6.56 12.94 1.84
CA ASP A 23 -5.38 12.63 2.64
C ASP A 23 -5.70 11.77 3.87
N THR A 24 -6.57 10.74 3.70
CA THR A 24 -6.99 9.88 4.82
C THR A 24 -5.75 9.26 5.48
N ARG A 25 -5.68 9.42 6.81
CA ARG A 25 -4.63 8.83 7.65
C ARG A 25 -5.07 7.46 8.14
N PHE A 26 -4.18 6.48 8.06
CA PHE A 26 -4.45 5.14 8.56
C PHE A 26 -3.56 4.77 9.75
N PRO A 27 -4.12 4.26 10.87
CA PRO A 27 -3.33 3.87 12.03
C PRO A 27 -2.32 2.75 11.73
N ASP A 28 -2.58 2.00 10.66
CA ASP A 28 -1.79 0.88 10.14
C ASP A 28 -1.07 1.25 8.82
N VAL A 29 -0.75 2.52 8.59
CA VAL A 29 0.05 2.97 7.44
C VAL A 29 1.40 2.26 7.37
N ILE A 30 1.80 1.84 6.17
CA ILE A 30 3.11 1.19 5.92
C ILE A 30 3.90 1.81 4.75
N ALA A 31 3.27 2.68 3.96
CA ALA A 31 3.91 3.42 2.89
C ALA A 31 3.08 4.66 2.53
N ILE A 32 3.70 5.60 1.81
CA ILE A 32 3.04 6.79 1.27
C ILE A 32 3.09 6.72 -0.25
N SER A 33 1.95 6.92 -0.90
CA SER A 33 1.87 7.10 -2.34
C SER A 33 1.91 8.57 -2.69
N SER A 34 3.10 9.07 -3.00
CA SER A 34 3.38 10.50 -3.23
C SER A 34 3.09 10.99 -4.66
N ASN A 35 2.86 10.08 -5.59
CA ASN A 35 2.72 10.45 -7.00
C ASN A 35 1.34 11.01 -7.33
N PRO A 36 1.21 11.89 -8.35
CA PRO A 36 -0.08 12.35 -8.83
C PRO A 36 -0.96 11.18 -9.27
N MET A 37 -2.27 11.36 -9.21
CA MET A 37 -3.24 10.38 -9.66
C MET A 37 -3.68 10.73 -11.10
N PRO A 38 -3.15 10.05 -12.14
CA PRO A 38 -3.61 10.30 -13.51
C PRO A 38 -5.01 9.72 -13.73
N SER A 39 -5.89 10.55 -14.28
CA SER A 39 -7.12 10.13 -14.92
C SER A 39 -6.82 9.43 -16.26
N TYR A 40 -7.71 8.55 -16.68
CA TYR A 40 -7.62 7.79 -17.92
C TYR A 40 -7.46 8.68 -19.17
N HIS A 41 -7.95 9.93 -19.11
CA HIS A 41 -7.89 10.90 -20.22
C HIS A 41 -6.63 11.80 -20.20
N GLY A 42 -5.58 11.40 -19.49
CA GLY A 42 -4.30 12.12 -19.47
C GLY A 42 -4.23 13.31 -18.51
N LYS A 43 -5.34 13.69 -17.86
CA LYS A 43 -5.36 14.70 -16.79
C LYS A 43 -4.72 14.13 -15.53
N ARG A 44 -3.76 14.83 -14.95
CA ARG A 44 -3.14 14.44 -13.67
C ARG A 44 -3.81 15.21 -12.53
N PHE A 45 -4.31 14.50 -11.54
CA PHE A 45 -4.72 15.08 -10.27
C PHE A 45 -3.47 15.20 -9.40
N PHE A 46 -3.02 16.45 -9.20
CA PHE A 46 -1.95 16.77 -8.27
C PHE A 46 -2.57 17.05 -6.90
N PHE A 47 -2.06 16.38 -5.89
CA PHE A 47 -2.53 16.54 -4.52
C PHE A 47 -2.05 17.87 -3.95
N ASN A 48 -2.86 18.50 -3.09
CA ASN A 48 -2.46 19.62 -2.24
C ASN A 48 -1.80 19.16 -0.93
N HIS A 49 -1.44 17.88 -0.85
CA HIS A 49 -0.78 17.20 0.27
C HIS A 49 0.34 16.29 -0.27
N ALA A 50 1.18 15.75 0.61
CA ALA A 50 2.39 15.01 0.24
C ALA A 50 2.16 13.59 -0.34
N GLY A 51 0.92 13.24 -0.69
CA GLY A 51 0.50 11.89 -1.05
C GLY A 51 -0.49 11.29 -0.06
N PHE A 52 -0.91 10.05 -0.28
CA PHE A 52 -1.89 9.35 0.57
C PHE A 52 -1.30 8.08 1.19
N ASP A 53 -1.87 7.66 2.31
CA ASP A 53 -1.38 6.51 3.05
C ASP A 53 -1.76 5.19 2.37
N ILE A 54 -0.85 4.22 2.41
CA ILE A 54 -1.13 2.83 2.07
C ILE A 54 -1.21 2.04 3.38
N PRO A 55 -2.40 1.57 3.79
CA PRO A 55 -2.58 0.80 5.01
C PRO A 55 -2.17 -0.66 4.83
N TYR A 56 -1.62 -1.29 5.87
CA TYR A 56 -1.17 -2.69 5.85
C TYR A 56 -2.26 -3.67 5.41
N ARG A 57 -3.50 -3.47 5.88
CA ARG A 57 -4.66 -4.28 5.48
C ARG A 57 -5.00 -4.24 3.99
N SER A 58 -4.46 -3.30 3.20
CA SER A 58 -4.57 -3.32 1.73
C SER A 58 -3.65 -4.37 1.08
N LEU A 59 -2.66 -4.87 1.82
CA LEU A 59 -1.74 -5.93 1.40
C LEU A 59 -2.27 -7.33 1.78
N VAL A 60 -3.19 -7.45 2.73
CA VAL A 60 -3.66 -8.74 3.26
C VAL A 60 -4.90 -9.21 2.48
N PRO A 61 -4.86 -10.32 1.72
CA PRO A 61 -6.03 -10.84 1.00
C PRO A 61 -7.19 -11.21 1.93
N LYS A 62 -8.45 -10.90 1.55
CA LYS A 62 -9.61 -11.28 2.38
C LYS A 62 -9.76 -12.78 2.60
N LYS A 63 -9.48 -13.59 1.56
CA LYS A 63 -9.85 -15.01 1.49
C LYS A 63 -8.68 -15.99 1.50
N ILE A 64 -7.44 -15.52 1.53
CA ILE A 64 -6.26 -16.38 1.41
C ILE A 64 -5.37 -16.15 2.63
N GLU A 65 -5.12 -17.21 3.40
CA GLU A 65 -4.19 -17.20 4.52
C GLU A 65 -2.75 -17.40 4.05
N GLY A 66 -1.79 -16.88 4.82
CA GLY A 66 -0.36 -17.06 4.53
C GLY A 66 0.17 -16.29 3.32
N LEU A 67 -0.65 -15.45 2.68
CA LEU A 67 -0.26 -14.63 1.53
C LEU A 67 -0.23 -13.15 1.90
N LEU A 68 0.77 -12.42 1.40
CA LEU A 68 0.87 -10.98 1.48
C LEU A 68 1.08 -10.40 0.08
N LEU A 69 0.30 -9.38 -0.28
CA LEU A 69 0.38 -8.70 -1.57
C LEU A 69 1.45 -7.62 -1.52
N THR A 70 1.98 -7.26 -2.69
CA THR A 70 2.96 -6.19 -2.82
C THR A 70 2.84 -5.46 -4.16
N GLY A 71 3.36 -4.23 -4.21
CA GLY A 71 3.41 -3.39 -5.39
C GLY A 71 2.07 -3.29 -6.12
N ARG A 72 2.02 -3.75 -7.37
CA ARG A 72 0.82 -3.64 -8.23
C ARG A 72 -0.35 -4.53 -7.81
N CYS A 73 -0.13 -5.49 -6.91
CA CYS A 73 -1.14 -6.47 -6.53
C CYS A 73 -2.00 -6.01 -5.35
N ILE A 74 -1.66 -4.89 -4.69
CA ILE A 74 -2.38 -4.42 -3.51
C ILE A 74 -3.84 -4.06 -3.83
N SER A 75 -4.67 -4.13 -2.80
CA SER A 75 -6.09 -3.83 -2.88
C SER A 75 -6.33 -2.33 -2.91
N SER A 76 -6.73 -1.83 -4.07
CA SER A 76 -6.92 -0.41 -4.34
C SER A 76 -7.94 -0.22 -5.45
N GLU A 77 -8.66 0.89 -5.44
CA GLU A 77 -9.49 1.35 -6.56
C GLU A 77 -8.63 1.81 -7.74
N GLN A 78 -9.27 2.00 -8.89
CA GLN A 78 -8.58 2.32 -10.14
C GLN A 78 -7.74 3.59 -10.04
N ALA A 79 -8.31 4.66 -9.48
CA ALA A 79 -7.65 5.95 -9.41
C ALA A 79 -6.39 5.92 -8.51
N PRO A 80 -6.45 5.58 -7.20
CA PRO A 80 -5.27 5.54 -6.34
C PRO A 80 -4.18 4.58 -6.82
N PHE A 81 -4.56 3.45 -7.43
CA PHE A 81 -3.60 2.51 -8.00
C PHE A 81 -2.67 3.11 -9.04
N GLN A 82 -3.15 4.09 -9.83
CA GLN A 82 -2.31 4.75 -10.82
C GLN A 82 -1.11 5.48 -10.21
N SER A 83 -1.28 6.02 -9.00
CA SER A 83 -0.20 6.60 -8.20
C SER A 83 0.64 5.49 -7.57
N ALA A 84 -0.01 4.56 -6.86
CA ALA A 84 0.66 3.52 -6.06
C ALA A 84 1.52 2.54 -6.88
N ARG A 85 1.22 2.36 -8.17
CA ARG A 85 2.01 1.51 -9.07
C ARG A 85 3.28 2.18 -9.62
N SER A 86 3.50 3.45 -9.30
CA SER A 86 4.70 4.15 -9.71
C SER A 86 5.92 3.68 -8.92
N MET A 87 7.13 3.93 -9.45
CA MET A 87 8.37 3.37 -8.89
C MET A 87 8.56 3.68 -7.39
N ALA A 88 8.46 4.95 -6.97
CA ALA A 88 8.70 5.30 -5.57
C ALA A 88 7.67 4.66 -4.60
N PRO A 89 6.35 4.80 -4.80
CA PRO A 89 5.37 4.09 -3.97
C PRO A 89 5.53 2.57 -4.00
N ALA A 90 5.78 1.98 -5.18
CA ALA A 90 5.95 0.54 -5.32
C ALA A 90 7.20 0.03 -4.57
N MET A 91 8.29 0.79 -4.53
CA MET A 91 9.47 0.46 -3.72
C MET A 91 9.16 0.53 -2.23
N ALA A 92 8.45 1.56 -1.76
CA ALA A 92 8.06 1.68 -0.35
C ALA A 92 7.12 0.55 0.09
N ILE A 93 6.12 0.21 -0.74
CA ILE A 93 5.23 -0.94 -0.50
C ILE A 93 6.04 -2.24 -0.51
N GLY A 94 6.97 -2.39 -1.45
CA GLY A 94 7.87 -3.54 -1.56
C GLY A 94 8.67 -3.76 -0.29
N HIS A 95 9.34 -2.72 0.18
CA HIS A 95 10.10 -2.70 1.43
C HIS A 95 9.23 -3.12 2.62
N ALA A 96 8.09 -2.45 2.81
CA ALA A 96 7.15 -2.76 3.89
C ALA A 96 6.65 -4.21 3.84
N SER A 97 6.22 -4.68 2.67
CA SER A 97 5.72 -6.05 2.50
C SER A 97 6.80 -7.11 2.75
N GLY A 98 8.06 -6.85 2.35
CA GLY A 98 9.17 -7.77 2.60
C GLY A 98 9.52 -7.86 4.08
N CYS A 99 9.59 -6.72 4.77
CA CYS A 99 9.76 -6.67 6.22
C CYS A 99 8.63 -7.42 6.95
N ALA A 100 7.38 -7.18 6.55
CA ALA A 100 6.22 -7.86 7.13
C ALA A 100 6.28 -9.38 6.93
N ALA A 101 6.61 -9.84 5.71
CA ALA A 101 6.76 -11.26 5.42
C ALA A 101 7.88 -11.91 6.26
N ALA A 102 9.02 -11.25 6.39
CA ALA A 102 10.13 -11.73 7.22
C ALA A 102 9.74 -11.82 8.72
N MET A 103 9.06 -10.81 9.24
CA MET A 103 8.56 -10.81 10.62
C MET A 103 7.52 -11.91 10.84
N ALA A 104 6.57 -12.07 9.92
CA ALA A 104 5.54 -13.11 9.98
C ALA A 104 6.16 -14.52 9.99
N ALA A 105 7.12 -14.78 9.08
CA ALA A 105 7.83 -16.05 9.02
C ALA A 105 8.64 -16.33 10.29
N LYS A 106 9.40 -15.35 10.80
CA LYS A 106 10.20 -15.49 12.02
C LYS A 106 9.34 -15.70 13.27
N GLY A 107 8.23 -14.97 13.36
CA GLY A 107 7.28 -15.06 14.47
C GLY A 107 6.35 -16.27 14.38
N LYS A 108 6.37 -17.03 13.28
CA LYS A 108 5.41 -18.12 12.99
C LYS A 108 3.95 -17.67 13.12
N VAL A 109 3.66 -16.43 12.71
CA VAL A 109 2.31 -15.86 12.70
C VAL A 109 1.86 -15.65 11.25
N PRO A 110 0.58 -15.89 10.91
CA PRO A 110 0.09 -15.55 9.59
C PRO A 110 0.15 -14.03 9.37
N PRO A 111 0.37 -13.53 8.13
CA PRO A 111 0.48 -12.10 7.86
C PRO A 111 -0.69 -11.25 8.38
N ARG A 112 -1.91 -11.82 8.40
CA ARG A 112 -3.12 -11.19 8.95
C ARG A 112 -3.04 -10.89 10.45
N LYS A 113 -2.26 -11.67 11.20
CA LYS A 113 -2.08 -11.53 12.66
C LYS A 113 -0.79 -10.79 13.02
N LEU A 114 -0.09 -10.22 12.05
CA LEU A 114 1.13 -9.47 12.30
C LEU A 114 0.84 -8.20 13.10
N GLU A 115 1.65 -7.93 14.12
CA GLU A 115 1.56 -6.67 14.87
C GLU A 115 2.10 -5.51 14.03
N VAL A 116 1.20 -4.72 13.44
CA VAL A 116 1.59 -3.63 12.52
C VAL A 116 2.42 -2.55 13.23
N LYS A 117 2.23 -2.32 14.53
CA LYS A 117 3.03 -1.34 15.28
C LYS A 117 4.51 -1.75 15.37
N ALA A 118 4.81 -3.02 15.58
CA ALA A 118 6.17 -3.54 15.48
C ALA A 118 6.76 -3.38 14.06
N LEU A 119 5.95 -3.61 13.02
CA LEU A 119 6.37 -3.39 11.63
C LEU A 119 6.68 -1.91 11.37
N GLN A 120 5.82 -0.99 11.79
CA GLN A 120 6.03 0.45 11.64
C GLN A 120 7.32 0.89 12.35
N LYS A 121 7.60 0.40 13.55
CA LYS A 121 8.87 0.65 14.27
C LYS A 121 10.08 0.17 13.46
N LEU A 122 10.00 -1.03 12.88
CA LEU A 122 11.07 -1.57 12.03
C LEU A 122 11.28 -0.68 10.80
N LEU A 123 10.22 -0.28 10.12
CA LEU A 123 10.30 0.58 8.93
C LEU A 123 10.93 1.93 9.25
N LEU A 124 10.52 2.58 10.34
CA LEU A 124 11.10 3.84 10.80
C LEU A 124 12.57 3.69 11.18
N SER A 125 12.96 2.58 11.82
CA SER A 125 14.37 2.30 12.13
C SER A 125 15.25 2.14 10.88
N GLN A 126 14.62 1.85 9.73
CA GLN A 126 15.27 1.74 8.43
C GLN A 126 15.09 3.01 7.58
N ASN A 127 14.70 4.13 8.22
CA ASN A 127 14.48 5.45 7.59
C ASN A 127 13.32 5.50 6.58
N ALA A 128 12.34 4.59 6.68
CA ALA A 128 11.11 4.75 5.92
C ALA A 128 10.29 5.92 6.49
N GLU A 129 9.64 6.68 5.61
CA GLU A 129 8.75 7.78 6.00
C GLU A 129 7.31 7.27 6.18
N LEU A 130 6.74 7.47 7.37
CA LEU A 130 5.36 7.12 7.72
C LEU A 130 4.69 8.33 8.41
N ARG A 131 3.38 8.47 8.22
CA ARG A 131 2.59 9.58 8.79
C ARG A 131 1.73 9.03 9.93
N MET A 132 2.35 8.85 11.10
CA MET A 132 1.72 8.29 12.30
C MET A 132 1.04 9.35 13.18
#